data_AF-A0A535HHQ6-F1
#
_entry.id   AF-A0A535HHQ6-F1
#
_cell.length_a   1.000
_cell.length_b   1.000
_cell.length_c   1.000
_cell.angle_alpha   90.00
_cell.angle_beta   90.00
_cell.angle_gamma   90.00
#
_symmetry.space_group_name_H-M   'P 1'
#
loop_
_entity.id
_entity.type
_entity.pdbx_description
1 polymer ?
#
loop_
_entity_poly.entity_id
_entity_poly.type
_entity_poly.pdbx_seq_one_letter_code
_entity_poly.pdbx_strand_id
1 'polypeptide(L)'
;MARSQAGGGRRVDWFAAGLGLVLAVVIQLVGGTLVIGGHGGQLVSQGLLTFGALLVGGFLAGFIGQTGSGAWNGVVVGVGFIVVEELAGAMGPVGPLGSAGLDTVGLVIDDVLVLSGSTIGGLAAGIARRRAIR
;
A
#
# COMPACT_ATOMS: atom_id res chain seq x y z
N MET A 1 -24.83 36.16 -3.90
CA MET A 1 -23.60 35.76 -4.60
C MET A 1 -23.14 34.43 -4.04
N ALA A 2 -23.21 33.38 -4.87
CA ALA A 2 -22.93 32.01 -4.48
C ALA A 2 -21.45 31.84 -4.11
N ARG A 3 -21.18 31.37 -2.89
CA ARG A 3 -19.85 30.85 -2.55
C ARG A 3 -19.62 29.63 -3.43
N SER A 4 -18.72 29.72 -4.40
CA SER A 4 -18.19 28.53 -5.05
C SER A 4 -17.51 27.70 -3.96
N GLN A 5 -18.16 26.60 -3.58
CA GLN A 5 -17.53 25.47 -2.91
C GLN A 5 -16.50 24.88 -3.90
N ALA A 6 -15.40 25.58 -4.11
CA ALA A 6 -14.28 25.10 -4.90
C ALA A 6 -13.58 24.02 -4.06
N GLY A 7 -14.05 22.78 -4.22
CA GLY A 7 -13.40 21.53 -3.82
C GLY A 7 -12.94 21.46 -2.36
N GLY A 8 -13.72 20.81 -1.50
CA GLY A 8 -13.24 20.20 -0.24
C GLY A 8 -12.23 19.10 -0.55
N GLY A 9 -11.07 19.51 -1.06
CA GLY A 9 -10.17 18.72 -1.88
C GLY A 9 -9.66 17.49 -1.17
N ARG A 10 -9.41 16.45 -1.97
CA ARG A 10 -8.68 15.24 -1.62
C ARG A 10 -7.29 15.65 -1.11
N ARG A 11 -7.16 15.94 0.19
CA ARG A 11 -5.90 16.36 0.79
C ARG A 11 -5.06 15.10 1.01
N VAL A 12 -3.82 15.12 0.55
CA VAL A 12 -2.82 14.09 0.81
C VAL A 12 -1.79 14.70 1.75
N ASP A 13 -1.46 13.98 2.81
CA ASP A 13 -0.31 14.29 3.66
C ASP A 13 0.88 13.45 3.17
N TRP A 14 1.80 14.09 2.45
CA TRP A 14 2.95 13.41 1.84
C TRP A 14 3.91 12.81 2.85
N PHE A 15 4.04 13.41 4.04
CA PHE A 15 4.89 12.86 5.09
C PHE A 15 4.26 11.58 5.66
N ALA A 16 2.97 11.63 5.98
CA ALA A 16 2.27 10.46 6.50
C ALA A 16 2.20 9.33 5.46
N ALA A 17 1.95 9.64 4.19
CA ALA A 17 1.96 8.68 3.10
C ALA A 17 3.36 8.08 2.89
N GLY A 18 4.41 8.90 2.91
CA GLY A 18 5.79 8.43 2.81
C GLY A 18 6.17 7.48 3.94
N LEU A 19 5.79 7.80 5.18
CA LEU A 19 6.06 6.94 6.34
C LEU A 19 5.29 5.61 6.25
N GLY A 20 4.03 5.65 5.83
CA GLY A 20 3.23 4.44 5.61
C GLY A 20 3.82 3.55 4.51
N LEU A 21 4.34 4.13 3.44
CA LEU A 21 5.02 3.41 2.36
C LEU A 21 6.30 2.74 2.86
N VAL A 22 7.16 3.48 3.57
CA VAL A 22 8.39 2.91 4.16
C VAL A 22 8.05 1.74 5.08
N LEU A 23 7.02 1.87 5.92
CA LEU A 23 6.61 0.80 6.80
C LEU A 23 6.12 -0.44 6.01
N ALA A 24 5.30 -0.24 4.98
CA ALA A 24 4.82 -1.34 4.15
C ALA A 24 5.99 -2.10 3.49
N VAL A 25 6.96 -1.39 2.93
CA VAL A 25 8.17 -1.99 2.34
C VAL A 25 8.98 -2.76 3.38
N VAL A 26 9.19 -2.20 4.57
CA VAL A 26 9.93 -2.88 5.65
C VAL A 26 9.22 -4.16 6.10
N ILE A 27 7.90 -4.11 6.29
CA ILE A 27 7.12 -5.30 6.66
C ILE A 27 7.22 -6.37 5.55
N GLN A 28 7.13 -5.96 4.29
CA GLN A 28 7.25 -6.87 3.15
C GLN A 28 8.62 -7.56 3.11
N LEU A 29 9.70 -6.80 3.27
CA LEU A 29 11.07 -7.32 3.24
C LEU A 29 11.34 -8.27 4.42
N VAL A 30 10.98 -7.85 5.63
CA VAL A 30 11.17 -8.67 6.84
C VAL A 30 10.28 -9.91 6.78
N GLY A 31 9.02 -9.77 6.39
CA GLY A 31 8.10 -10.88 6.26
C GLY A 31 8.52 -11.88 5.18
N GLY A 32 8.97 -11.40 4.02
CA GLY A 32 9.49 -12.23 2.95
C GLY A 32 10.72 -13.03 3.37
N THR A 33 11.68 -12.40 4.06
CA THR A 33 12.88 -13.10 4.57
C THR A 33 12.55 -14.17 5.62
N LEU A 34 11.56 -13.93 6.47
CA LEU A 34 11.11 -14.90 7.47
C LEU A 34 10.30 -16.05 6.86
N VAL A 35 9.49 -15.78 5.83
CA VAL A 35 8.66 -16.79 5.14
C VAL A 35 9.52 -17.68 4.23
N ILE A 36 10.55 -17.16 3.56
CA ILE A 36 11.46 -17.97 2.73
C ILE A 36 12.29 -18.97 3.58
N GLY A 37 12.50 -18.68 4.86
CA GLY A 37 13.11 -19.63 5.81
C GLY A 37 12.21 -20.81 6.21
N GLY A 38 10.89 -20.72 5.99
CA GLY A 38 9.90 -21.74 6.36
C GLY A 38 9.27 -22.40 5.13
N HIS A 39 9.42 -23.71 4.98
CA HIS A 39 9.09 -24.48 3.76
C HIS A 39 7.58 -24.63 3.45
N GLY A 40 6.79 -23.56 3.25
CA GLY A 40 5.37 -23.74 2.93
C GLY A 40 4.66 -22.55 2.29
N GLY A 41 4.08 -22.78 1.09
CA GLY A 41 3.00 -21.96 0.52
C GLY A 41 3.44 -20.64 -0.13
N GLN A 42 4.33 -20.72 -1.12
CA GLN A 42 5.11 -19.59 -1.65
C GLN A 42 4.30 -18.41 -2.22
N LEU A 43 3.12 -18.64 -2.81
CA LEU A 43 2.34 -17.56 -3.48
C LEU A 43 1.24 -16.96 -2.58
N VAL A 44 0.44 -17.79 -1.92
CA VAL A 44 -0.68 -17.32 -1.08
C VAL A 44 -0.15 -16.62 0.19
N SER A 45 0.95 -17.12 0.76
CA SER A 45 1.60 -16.51 1.92
C SER A 45 2.15 -15.12 1.57
N GLN A 46 2.74 -14.98 0.38
CA GLN A 46 3.32 -13.72 -0.07
C GLN A 46 2.24 -12.66 -0.40
N GLY A 47 1.16 -13.04 -1.07
CA GLY A 47 0.03 -12.12 -1.34
C GLY A 47 -0.64 -11.62 -0.05
N LEU A 48 -0.85 -12.52 0.92
CA LEU A 48 -1.40 -12.13 2.23
C LEU A 48 -0.46 -11.24 3.04
N LEU A 49 0.84 -11.50 2.97
CA LEU A 49 1.86 -10.68 3.62
C LEU A 49 1.89 -9.27 3.04
N THR A 50 1.84 -9.16 1.71
CA THR A 50 1.78 -7.88 0.97
C THR A 50 0.52 -7.10 1.31
N PHE A 51 -0.63 -7.77 1.26
CA PHE A 51 -1.89 -7.17 1.67
C PHE A 51 -1.84 -6.67 3.12
N GLY A 52 -1.30 -7.47 4.05
CA GLY A 52 -1.14 -7.09 5.45
C GLY A 52 -0.19 -5.92 5.66
N ALA A 53 0.95 -5.91 4.97
CA ALA A 53 1.93 -4.83 5.01
C ALA A 53 1.30 -3.50 4.57
N LEU A 54 0.53 -3.54 3.49
CA LEU A 54 -0.14 -2.36 2.95
C LEU A 54 -1.33 -1.92 3.78
N LEU A 55 -2.08 -2.86 4.35
CA LEU A 55 -3.12 -2.55 5.33
C LEU A 55 -2.54 -1.77 6.50
N VAL A 56 -1.39 -2.21 7.04
CA VAL A 56 -0.71 -1.54 8.15
C VAL A 56 -0.10 -0.20 7.71
N GLY A 57 0.57 -0.15 6.57
CA GLY A 57 1.15 1.07 6.02
C GLY A 57 0.11 2.15 5.71
N GLY A 58 -0.98 1.75 5.06
CA GLY A 58 -2.13 2.62 4.78
C GLY A 58 -2.84 3.06 6.07
N PHE A 59 -2.98 2.18 7.05
CA PHE A 59 -3.52 2.54 8.36
C PHE A 59 -2.64 3.57 9.07
N LEU A 60 -1.32 3.37 9.11
CA LEU A 60 -0.40 4.33 9.71
C LEU A 60 -0.48 5.69 9.00
N ALA A 61 -0.46 5.69 7.67
CA ALA A 61 -0.54 6.91 6.86
C ALA A 61 -1.86 7.66 7.07
N GLY A 62 -2.97 6.93 7.21
CA GLY A 62 -4.26 7.52 7.53
C GLY A 62 -4.39 7.96 8.98
N PHE A 63 -3.69 7.31 9.91
CA PHE A 63 -3.75 7.59 11.33
C PHE A 63 -2.90 8.80 11.73
N ILE A 64 -1.81 9.06 11.01
CA ILE A 64 -0.93 10.23 11.23
C ILE A 64 -1.41 11.43 10.42
N GLY A 65 -1.81 11.22 9.17
CA GLY A 65 -2.16 12.31 8.26
C GLY A 65 -3.37 13.13 8.68
N GLN A 66 -3.65 14.21 7.95
CA GLN A 66 -4.72 15.16 8.30
C GLN A 66 -6.14 14.55 8.34
N THR A 67 -7.04 15.16 9.11
CA THR A 67 -8.44 14.69 9.19
C THR A 67 -9.12 14.78 7.81
N GLY A 68 -9.65 13.65 7.34
CA GLY A 68 -10.26 13.55 6.01
C GLY A 68 -9.30 13.14 4.88
N SER A 69 -8.00 12.99 5.16
CA SER A 69 -7.02 12.49 4.16
C SER A 69 -6.81 10.98 4.20
N GLY A 70 -7.38 10.26 5.17
CA GLY A 70 -7.02 8.88 5.47
C GLY A 70 -7.03 7.93 4.27
N ALA A 71 -8.13 7.91 3.52
CA ALA A 71 -8.25 7.10 2.30
C ALA A 71 -7.24 7.51 1.22
N TRP A 72 -7.01 8.82 1.04
CA TRP A 72 -6.09 9.34 0.02
C TRP A 72 -4.62 9.05 0.36
N ASN A 73 -4.27 9.12 1.64
CA ASN A 73 -2.96 8.71 2.11
C ASN A 73 -2.75 7.21 1.88
N GLY A 74 -3.78 6.38 2.13
CA GLY A 74 -3.77 4.96 1.80
C GLY A 74 -3.55 4.70 0.30
N VAL A 75 -4.30 5.39 -0.56
CA VAL A 75 -4.14 5.29 -2.03
C VAL A 75 -2.71 5.64 -2.45
N VAL A 76 -2.12 6.70 -1.90
CA VAL A 76 -0.74 7.11 -2.23
C VAL A 76 0.27 6.08 -1.75
N VAL A 77 0.05 5.45 -0.60
CA VAL A 77 0.86 4.31 -0.14
C VAL A 77 0.80 3.17 -1.15
N GLY A 78 -0.40 2.77 -1.58
CA GLY A 78 -0.57 1.70 -2.56
C GLY A 78 0.11 2.00 -3.90
N VAL A 79 -0.14 3.18 -4.47
CA VAL A 79 0.50 3.59 -5.74
C VAL A 79 2.02 3.66 -5.59
N GLY A 80 2.52 4.22 -4.49
CA GLY A 80 3.96 4.29 -4.23
C GLY A 80 4.60 2.91 -4.11
N PHE A 81 3.88 1.94 -3.54
CA PHE A 81 4.35 0.57 -3.42
C PHE A 81 4.44 -0.13 -4.77
N ILE A 82 3.40 -0.02 -5.62
CA ILE A 82 3.42 -0.54 -7.00
C ILE A 82 4.65 0.02 -7.75
N VAL A 83 4.88 1.33 -7.66
CA VAL A 83 6.04 1.96 -8.33
C VAL A 83 7.37 1.39 -7.82
N VAL A 84 7.50 1.11 -6.52
CA VAL A 84 8.71 0.51 -5.95
C VAL A 84 8.88 -0.93 -6.44
N GLU A 85 7.80 -1.72 -6.50
CA GLU A 85 7.85 -3.11 -6.97
C GLU A 85 8.21 -3.20 -8.45
N GLU A 86 7.58 -2.38 -9.30
CA GLU A 86 7.90 -2.31 -10.72
C GLU A 86 9.36 -1.87 -10.96
N LEU A 87 9.85 -0.90 -10.18
CA LEU A 87 11.26 -0.47 -10.26
C LEU A 87 12.22 -1.57 -9.80
N ALA A 88 11.87 -2.31 -8.74
CA ALA A 88 12.66 -3.44 -8.28
C ALA A 88 12.68 -4.57 -9.32
N GLY A 89 11.54 -4.85 -9.95
CA GLY A 89 11.41 -5.81 -11.05
C GLY A 89 12.27 -5.42 -12.27
N ALA A 90 12.30 -4.13 -12.61
CA ALA A 90 13.14 -3.61 -13.69
C ALA A 90 14.65 -3.74 -13.43
N MET A 91 15.08 -3.80 -12.16
CA MET A 91 16.49 -3.97 -11.78
C MET A 91 16.93 -5.44 -11.61
N GLY A 92 16.02 -6.41 -11.72
CA GLY A 92 16.31 -7.84 -11.58
C GLY A 92 17.04 -8.47 -12.78
N PRO A 93 17.65 -9.65 -12.63
CA PRO A 93 18.29 -10.35 -13.75
C PRO A 93 17.30 -10.65 -14.88
N VAL A 94 17.55 -10.10 -16.07
CA VAL A 94 16.81 -10.44 -17.29
C VAL A 94 17.28 -11.82 -17.76
N GLY A 95 16.65 -12.87 -17.25
CA GLY A 95 16.87 -14.25 -17.72
C GLY A 95 16.26 -14.48 -19.12
N PRO A 96 16.49 -15.64 -19.76
CA PRO A 96 15.90 -15.98 -21.07
C PRO A 96 14.36 -15.95 -21.12
N LEU A 97 13.73 -15.91 -19.94
CA LEU A 97 12.33 -15.54 -19.71
C LEU A 97 12.27 -14.04 -19.36
N GLY A 98 12.66 -13.18 -20.31
CA GLY A 98 12.69 -11.74 -20.10
C GLY A 98 11.30 -11.23 -19.68
N SER A 99 11.27 -10.49 -18.58
CA SER A 99 10.12 -10.24 -17.69
C SER A 99 9.69 -11.49 -16.92
N ALA A 100 9.73 -11.41 -15.58
CA ALA A 100 9.11 -12.40 -14.72
C ALA A 100 7.69 -12.66 -15.23
N GLY A 101 7.45 -13.86 -15.78
CA GLY A 101 6.21 -14.26 -16.43
C GLY A 101 5.04 -14.35 -15.44
N LEU A 102 4.56 -13.19 -15.00
CA LEU A 102 3.20 -13.01 -14.52
C LEU A 102 2.38 -12.58 -15.73
N ASP A 103 1.37 -13.39 -16.07
CA ASP A 103 0.30 -12.99 -16.98
C ASP A 103 -0.12 -11.55 -16.63
N THR A 104 -0.42 -10.72 -17.62
CA THR A 104 -0.93 -9.36 -17.42
C THR A 104 -2.08 -9.32 -16.40
N VAL A 105 -2.86 -10.39 -16.32
CA VAL A 105 -3.91 -10.63 -15.31
C VAL A 105 -3.36 -10.73 -13.89
N GLY A 106 -2.25 -11.42 -13.68
CA GLY A 106 -1.57 -11.53 -12.38
C GLY A 106 -1.10 -10.19 -11.85
N LEU A 107 -0.51 -9.35 -12.71
CA LEU A 107 -0.11 -7.98 -12.35
C LEU A 107 -1.31 -7.12 -11.95
N VAL A 108 -2.39 -7.17 -12.74
CA VAL A 108 -3.62 -6.42 -12.41
C VAL A 108 -4.25 -6.87 -11.10
N ILE A 109 -4.27 -8.18 -10.83
CA ILE A 109 -4.79 -8.71 -9.56
C ILE A 109 -3.94 -8.23 -8.39
N ASP A 110 -2.62 -8.25 -8.55
CA ASP A 110 -1.69 -7.80 -7.52
C ASP A 110 -1.85 -6.30 -7.21
N ASP A 111 -1.87 -5.46 -8.24
CA ASP A 111 -2.13 -4.01 -8.11
C ASP A 111 -3.45 -3.71 -7.38
N VAL A 112 -4.50 -4.47 -7.71
CA VAL A 112 -5.82 -4.31 -7.06
C VAL A 112 -5.75 -4.72 -5.59
N LEU A 113 -5.03 -5.79 -5.24
CA LEU A 113 -4.82 -6.20 -3.86
C LEU A 113 -4.00 -5.16 -3.09
N VAL A 114 -2.97 -4.61 -3.73
CA VAL A 114 -2.08 -3.59 -3.15
C VAL A 114 -2.85 -2.30 -2.85
N LEU A 115 -3.61 -1.82 -3.83
CA LEU A 115 -4.44 -0.62 -3.68
C LEU A 115 -5.57 -0.82 -2.68
N SER A 116 -6.20 -2.00 -2.67
CA SER A 116 -7.30 -2.27 -1.74
C SER A 116 -6.81 -2.37 -0.30
N GLY A 117 -5.73 -3.08 -0.02
CA GLY A 117 -5.15 -3.19 1.33
C GLY A 117 -4.80 -1.83 1.91
N SER A 118 -4.03 -1.03 1.16
CA SER A 118 -3.61 0.31 1.58
C SER A 118 -4.77 1.30 1.76
N THR A 119 -5.75 1.28 0.86
CA THR A 119 -6.95 2.13 0.96
C THR A 119 -7.83 1.74 2.15
N ILE A 120 -8.04 0.44 2.38
CA ILE A 120 -8.79 -0.07 3.54
C ILE A 120 -8.11 0.36 4.83
N GLY A 121 -6.79 0.23 4.91
CA GLY A 121 -6.00 0.69 6.05
C GLY A 121 -6.25 2.18 6.34
N GLY A 122 -6.13 3.02 5.31
CA GLY A 122 -6.36 4.46 5.42
C GLY A 122 -7.77 4.83 5.86
N LEU A 123 -8.79 4.10 5.39
CA LEU A 123 -10.19 4.28 5.81
C LEU A 123 -10.40 3.87 7.28
N ALA A 124 -9.88 2.71 7.67
CA ALA A 124 -9.97 2.19 9.04
C ALA A 124 -9.33 3.16 10.04
N ALA A 125 -8.20 3.76 9.69
CA ALA A 125 -7.55 4.78 10.50
C ALA A 125 -8.41 6.03 10.70
N GLY A 126 -9.09 6.49 9.65
CA GLY A 126 -10.04 7.60 9.73
C GLY A 126 -11.24 7.32 10.64
N ILE A 127 -11.65 6.05 10.78
CA ILE A 127 -12.70 5.63 11.73
C ILE A 127 -12.12 5.58 13.15
N ALA A 128 -10.96 4.96 13.33
CA ALA A 128 -10.29 4.81 14.62
C ALA A 128 -10.00 6.17 15.27
N ARG A 129 -9.44 7.11 14.51
CA ARG A 129 -9.17 8.47 14.99
C ARG A 129 -10.45 9.22 15.40
N ARG A 130 -11.55 9.06 14.65
CA ARG A 130 -12.85 9.66 15.02
C ARG A 130 -13.42 9.10 16.32
N ARG A 131 -13.12 7.84 16.66
CA ARG A 131 -13.50 7.25 17.95
C ARG A 131 -12.59 7.70 19.08
N ALA A 132 -11.31 7.93 18.83
CA ALA A 132 -10.34 8.37 19.85
C ALA A 132 -10.52 9.83 20.30
N ILE A 133 -11.17 10.67 19.47
CA ILE A 133 -11.43 12.09 19.77
C ILE A 133 -12.82 12.30 20.43
N ARG A 134 -13.67 11.26 20.47
CA ARG A 134 -14.95 11.27 21.17
C ARG A 134 -14.79 10.77 22.60
#